data_AF-A0A2D0JU08-F1
#
_entry.id   AF-A0A2D0JU08-F1
#
_cell.length_a   1.000
_cell.length_b   1.000
_cell.length_c   1.000
_cell.angle_alpha   90.00
_cell.angle_beta   90.00
_cell.angle_gamma   90.00
#
_symmetry.space_group_name_H-M   'P 1'
#
loop_
_entity.id
_entity.type
_entity.pdbx_description
1 polymer ?
#
loop_
_entity_poly.entity_id
_entity_poly.type
_entity_poly.pdbx_seq_one_letter_code
_entity_poly.pdbx_strand_id
1 'polypeptide(L)'
;MGEHLLAVWLRSPYGLKVLTSSLYCDLWENHGSMAKQLDKPEGSLEPRIEQWLRQKLEAGQHIEKVSSRDYLLVMEQEKEQEKDQ
;
A
#
# COMPACT_ATOMS: atom_id res chain seq x y z
N MET A 1 18.56 11.22 -1.97
CA MET A 1 18.14 11.47 -0.58
C MET A 1 18.70 10.37 0.28
N GLY A 2 19.27 10.66 1.46
CA GLY A 2 19.68 9.58 2.37
C GLY A 2 18.47 8.82 2.91
N GLU A 3 18.61 7.53 3.23
CA GLU A 3 17.51 6.68 3.72
C GLU A 3 16.77 7.32 4.92
N HIS A 4 17.50 7.94 5.85
CA HIS A 4 16.92 8.63 6.99
C HIS A 4 16.04 9.85 6.61
N LEU A 5 16.42 10.60 5.58
CA LEU A 5 15.63 11.74 5.11
C LEU A 5 14.36 11.27 4.39
N LEU A 6 14.46 10.18 3.64
CA LEU A 6 13.30 9.54 3.01
C LEU A 6 12.31 9.03 4.05
N ALA A 7 12.79 8.34 5.10
CA ALA A 7 11.95 7.83 6.18
C ALA A 7 11.19 8.95 6.91
N VAL A 8 11.85 10.09 7.17
CA VAL A 8 11.18 11.26 7.78
C VAL A 8 10.17 11.89 6.81
N TRP A 9 10.52 11.99 5.53
CA TRP A 9 9.62 12.57 4.53
C TRP A 9 8.35 11.71 4.32
N LEU A 10 8.47 10.39 4.32
CA LEU A 10 7.34 9.45 4.20
C LEU A 10 6.36 9.51 5.38
N ARG A 11 6.77 10.05 6.54
CA ARG A 11 5.87 10.33 7.66
C ARG A 11 5.03 11.60 7.46
N SER A 12 5.39 12.45 6.50
CA SER A 12 4.57 13.61 6.16
C SER A 12 3.33 13.19 5.37
N PRO A 13 2.19 13.91 5.49
CA PRO A 13 1.00 13.62 4.69
C PRO A 13 1.26 13.63 3.19
N TYR A 14 2.16 14.50 2.72
CA TYR A 14 2.52 14.58 1.31
C TYR A 14 3.39 13.41 0.86
N GLY A 15 4.43 13.06 1.62
CA GLY A 15 5.30 11.94 1.28
C GLY A 15 4.57 10.59 1.29
N LEU A 16 3.69 10.40 2.26
CA LEU A 16 2.79 9.25 2.31
C LEU A 16 1.92 9.18 1.04
N LYS A 17 1.28 10.29 0.65
CA LYS A 17 0.44 10.33 -0.54
C LYS A 17 1.22 10.01 -1.82
N VAL A 18 2.45 10.50 -1.96
CA VAL A 18 3.29 10.17 -3.12
C VAL A 18 3.60 8.67 -3.17
N LEU A 19 3.93 8.05 -2.03
CA LEU A 19 4.15 6.60 -1.99
C LEU A 19 2.87 5.83 -2.31
N THR A 20 1.72 6.24 -1.78
CA THR A 20 0.41 5.67 -2.10
C THR A 20 0.16 5.69 -3.61
N SER A 21 0.27 6.85 -4.25
CA SER A 21 0.02 6.97 -5.69
C SER A 21 1.06 6.20 -6.52
N SER A 22 2.31 6.14 -6.07
CA SER A 22 3.35 5.32 -6.73
C SER A 22 2.99 3.83 -6.70
N LEU A 23 2.56 3.31 -5.55
CA LEU A 23 2.12 1.90 -5.42
C LEU A 23 0.85 1.63 -6.22
N TYR A 24 -0.08 2.58 -6.23
CA TYR A 24 -1.30 2.50 -7.02
C TYR A 24 -1.01 2.38 -8.53
N CYS A 25 -0.14 3.26 -9.06
CA CYS A 25 0.27 3.19 -10.46
C CYS A 25 0.99 1.87 -10.76
N ASP A 26 1.93 1.45 -9.91
CA ASP A 26 2.69 0.21 -10.08
C ASP A 26 1.77 -1.03 -10.07
N LEU A 27 0.73 -1.04 -9.24
CA LEU A 27 -0.29 -2.09 -9.24
C LEU A 27 -1.07 -2.14 -10.55
N TRP A 28 -1.43 -0.99 -11.12
CA TRP A 28 -2.13 -0.95 -12.41
C TRP A 28 -1.22 -1.34 -13.58
N GLU A 29 0.05 -0.94 -13.55
CA GLU A 29 1.02 -1.21 -14.61
C GLU A 29 1.49 -2.66 -14.60
N ASN A 30 1.83 -3.21 -13.42
CA ASN A 30 2.47 -4.52 -13.30
C ASN A 30 1.52 -5.63 -12.82
N HIS A 31 0.40 -5.27 -12.18
CA HIS A 31 -0.51 -6.20 -11.53
C HIS A 31 -2.00 -5.91 -11.86
N GLY A 32 -2.28 -5.41 -13.08
CA GLY A 32 -3.60 -4.89 -13.45
C GLY A 32 -4.78 -5.83 -13.21
N SER A 33 -4.60 -7.15 -13.35
CA SER A 33 -5.65 -8.14 -13.05
C SER A 33 -6.02 -8.17 -11.55
N MET A 34 -5.06 -7.97 -10.66
CA MET A 34 -5.32 -7.87 -9.21
C MET A 34 -5.82 -6.48 -8.84
N ALA A 35 -5.23 -5.42 -9.41
CA ALA A 35 -5.69 -4.04 -9.22
C ALA A 35 -7.19 -3.92 -9.55
N LYS A 36 -7.63 -4.48 -10.68
CA LYS A 36 -9.03 -4.51 -11.09
C LYS A 36 -9.95 -5.28 -10.12
N GLN A 37 -9.45 -6.31 -9.44
CA GLN A 37 -10.23 -7.06 -8.45
C GLN A 37 -10.35 -6.32 -7.11
N LEU A 38 -9.34 -5.50 -6.78
CA LEU A 38 -9.25 -4.78 -5.52
C LEU A 38 -9.91 -3.40 -5.61
N ASP A 39 -9.89 -2.76 -6.78
CA ASP A 39 -10.51 -1.45 -7.03
C ASP A 39 -12.02 -1.60 -7.29
N LYS A 40 -12.76 -1.77 -6.19
CA LYS A 40 -14.23 -1.90 -6.19
C LYS A 40 -14.88 -0.53 -5.93
N PRO A 41 -16.11 -0.30 -6.41
CA PRO A 41 -16.82 0.97 -6.22
C PRO A 41 -17.04 1.34 -4.74
N GLU A 42 -17.21 0.37 -3.84
CA GLU A 42 -17.35 0.66 -2.39
C GLU A 42 -16.02 0.88 -1.65
N GLY A 43 -14.87 0.68 -2.33
CA GLY A 43 -13.56 0.75 -1.69
C GLY A 43 -12.46 0.89 -2.74
N SER A 44 -12.20 2.15 -3.13
CA SER A 44 -11.12 2.44 -4.07
C SER A 44 -9.78 1.94 -3.52
N LEU A 45 -8.99 1.40 -4.43
CA LEU A 45 -7.69 0.80 -4.13
C LEU A 45 -6.73 1.82 -3.49
N GLU A 46 -6.73 3.08 -3.94
CA GLU A 46 -5.80 4.10 -3.45
C GLU A 46 -5.98 4.43 -1.95
N PRO A 47 -7.20 4.71 -1.44
CA PRO A 47 -7.45 4.85 0.00
C PRO A 47 -7.03 3.62 0.84
N ARG A 48 -7.21 2.40 0.31
CA ARG A 48 -6.82 1.18 1.03
C ARG A 48 -5.30 1.04 1.14
N ILE A 49 -4.56 1.39 0.07
CA ILE A 49 -3.09 1.45 0.11
C ILE A 49 -2.64 2.50 1.14
N GLU A 50 -3.25 3.69 1.15
CA GLU A 50 -2.89 4.74 2.11
C GLU A 50 -3.12 4.28 3.56
N GLN A 51 -4.28 3.68 3.84
CA GLN A 51 -4.59 3.16 5.17
C GLN A 51 -3.59 2.09 5.61
N TRP A 52 -3.22 1.17 4.73
CA TRP A 52 -2.23 0.14 5.02
C TRP A 52 -0.84 0.74 5.32
N LEU A 53 -0.40 1.74 4.56
CA LEU A 53 0.85 2.44 4.84
C LEU A 53 0.81 3.20 6.18
N ARG A 54 -0.33 3.80 6.53
CA ARG A 54 -0.53 4.45 7.84
C ARG A 54 -0.39 3.45 8.99
N GLN A 55 -1.04 2.30 8.89
CA GLN A 55 -0.95 1.25 9.92
C GLN A 55 0.50 0.78 10.12
N LYS A 56 1.27 0.64 9.03
CA LYS A 56 2.70 0.32 9.12
C LYS A 56 3.49 1.41 9.86
N LEU A 57 3.25 2.68 9.53
CA LEU A 57 3.89 3.80 10.21
C LEU A 57 3.55 3.86 11.71
N GLU A 58 2.28 3.63 12.06
CA GLU A 58 1.79 3.60 13.45
C GLU A 58 2.40 2.43 14.23
N ALA A 59 2.63 1.28 13.57
CA ALA A 59 3.34 0.13 14.12
C ALA A 59 4.88 0.35 14.21
N GLY A 60 5.39 1.52 13.83
CA GLY A 60 6.82 1.83 13.82
C GLY A 60 7.60 1.12 12.71
N GLN A 61 6.92 0.56 11.71
CA GLN A 61 7.55 -0.10 10.57
C GLN A 61 8.09 0.91 9.56
N HIS A 62 9.12 0.48 8.85
CA HIS A 62 9.75 1.19 7.75
C HIS A 62 8.95 0.94 6.45
N ILE A 63 8.54 2.01 5.78
CA ILE A 63 7.75 1.95 4.54
C ILE A 63 8.55 2.35 3.29
N GLU A 64 9.79 2.79 3.44
CA GLU A 64 10.68 3.20 2.34
C GLU A 64 11.06 2.07 1.38
N LYS A 65 10.90 0.81 1.80
CA LYS A 65 11.23 -0.39 1.02
C LYS A 65 9.99 -1.20 0.62
N VAL A 66 8.81 -0.68 0.92
CA VAL A 66 7.55 -1.35 0.60
C VAL A 66 7.28 -1.30 -0.90
N SER A 67 6.89 -2.44 -1.45
CA SER A 67 6.53 -2.62 -2.86
C SER A 67 5.06 -2.98 -3.03
N SER A 68 4.56 -2.91 -4.28
CA SER A 68 3.21 -3.38 -4.64
C SER A 68 3.01 -4.86 -4.34
N ARG A 69 4.07 -5.69 -4.46
CA ARG A 69 4.03 -7.11 -4.11
C ARG A 69 3.80 -7.34 -2.62
N ASP A 70 4.42 -6.52 -1.77
CA ASP A 70 4.19 -6.60 -0.32
C ASP A 70 2.73 -6.27 0.02
N TYR A 71 2.15 -5.31 -0.70
CA TYR A 71 0.73 -4.99 -0.56
C TYR A 71 -0.18 -6.15 -1.00
N LEU A 72 0.10 -6.74 -2.17
CA LEU A 72 -0.68 -7.85 -2.70
C LEU A 72 -0.64 -9.07 -1.79
N LEU A 73 0.53 -9.39 -1.21
CA LEU A 73 0.66 -10.51 -0.28
C LEU A 73 -0.25 -10.36 0.94
N VAL A 74 -0.35 -9.15 1.49
CA VAL A 74 -1.26 -8.86 2.62
C VAL A 74 -2.72 -9.01 2.19
N MET A 75 -3.08 -8.49 1.02
CA MET A 75 -4.46 -8.59 0.50
C MET A 75 -4.87 -10.03 0.16
N GLU A 76 -3.92 -10.87 -0.27
CA GLU A 76 -4.15 -12.31 -0.47
C GLU A 76 -4.40 -13.02 0.86
N GLN A 77 -3.58 -12.73 1.88
CA GLN A 77 -3.75 -13.29 3.22
C GLN A 77 -5.07 -12.89 3.88
N GLU A 78 -5.51 -11.64 3.71
CA GLU A 78 -6.83 -11.18 4.18
C GLU A 78 -7.97 -11.97 3.52
N LYS A 79 -7.90 -12.17 2.20
CA LYS A 79 -8.90 -12.96 1.45
C LYS A 79 -8.94 -14.43 1.85
N GLU A 80 -7.81 -15.01 2.24
CA GLU A 80 -7.73 -16.40 2.67
C GLU A 80 -8.34 -16.57 4.06
N GLN A 81 -8.10 -15.63 4.99
CA GLN A 81 -8.71 -15.63 6.31
C GLN A 81 -10.23 -15.42 6.30
N GLU A 82 -10.76 -14.64 5.34
CA GLU A 82 -12.21 -14.49 5.15
C GLU A 82 -12.91 -15.76 4.65
N LYS A 83 -12.19 -16.71 4.06
CA LYS A 83 -12.78 -17.96 3.53
C LYS A 83 -12.84 -19.10 4.55
N ASP A 84 -12.03 -19.02 5.61
CA ASP A 84 -11.98 -20.00 6.70
C ASP A 84 -12.91 -19.65 7.88
N GLN A 85 -13.77 -18.64 7.73
CA GLN A 85 -14.76 -18.18 8.72
C GLN A 85 -16.20 -18.49 8.27
#